data_AF-A0A914D4I8-F1
#
_entry.id   AF-A0A914D4I8-F1
#
_cell.length_a   1.000
_cell.length_b   1.000
_cell.length_c   1.000
_cell.angle_alpha   90.00
_cell.angle_beta   90.00
_cell.angle_gamma   90.00
#
_symmetry.space_group_name_H-M   'P 1'
#
loop_
_entity.id
_entity.type
_entity.pdbx_description
1 polymer ?
#
loop_
_entity_poly.entity_id
_entity_poly.type
_entity_poly.pdbx_seq_one_letter_code
_entity_poly.pdbx_strand_id
1 'polypeptide(L)'
;MIRAMHFIKYLEGIHASPGSPPGPRLAWTSHSIQIDTGRYGIVVQTVIKSGEKAGTKVVIKKILSPFENEAYSTLLVREIQILRSLKHENFPKIIEVYTPNGGPEDFDNVRISFPSKE
;
A
#
# COMPACT_ATOMS: atom_id res chain seq x y z
N MET A 1 17.64 9.36 2.17
CA MET A 1 18.30 8.04 2.13
C MET A 1 18.13 7.26 3.45
N ILE A 2 18.71 7.68 4.59
CA ILE A 2 18.64 6.93 5.87
C ILE A 2 17.20 6.74 6.40
N ARG A 3 16.32 7.73 6.24
CA ARG A 3 14.90 7.62 6.67
C ARG A 3 14.03 6.77 5.73
N ALA A 4 14.36 6.74 4.42
CA ALA A 4 13.78 5.78 3.48
C ALA A 4 14.19 4.35 3.87
N MET A 5 15.45 4.12 4.27
CA MET A 5 15.91 2.85 4.85
C MET A 5 15.18 2.45 6.14
N HIS A 6 14.79 3.40 6.99
CA HIS A 6 13.97 3.09 8.17
C HIS A 6 12.52 2.74 7.80
N PHE A 7 11.97 3.39 6.77
CA PHE A 7 10.68 2.99 6.20
C PHE A 7 10.74 1.63 5.50
N ILE A 8 11.86 1.33 4.84
CA ILE A 8 12.18 0.01 4.29
C ILE A 8 12.20 -1.03 5.40
N LYS A 9 12.98 -0.82 6.47
CA LYS A 9 12.98 -1.72 7.63
C LYS A 9 11.60 -1.85 8.28
N TYR A 10 10.78 -0.79 8.27
CA TYR A 10 9.40 -0.86 8.71
C TYR A 10 8.55 -1.76 7.81
N LEU A 11 8.63 -1.60 6.47
CA LEU A 11 8.03 -2.49 5.47
C LEU A 11 8.54 -3.93 5.58
N GLU A 12 9.85 -4.14 5.63
CA GLU A 12 10.49 -5.45 5.83
C GLU A 12 10.08 -6.12 7.15
N GLY A 13 9.92 -5.34 8.23
CA GLY A 13 9.37 -5.81 9.49
C GLY A 13 7.90 -6.23 9.41
N ILE A 14 7.15 -5.73 8.42
CA ILE A 14 5.80 -6.18 8.07
C ILE A 14 5.86 -7.42 7.14
N HIS A 15 6.95 -7.61 6.39
CA HIS A 15 7.20 -8.77 5.52
C HIS A 15 7.68 -10.03 6.27
N ALA A 16 7.83 -10.00 7.60
CA ALA A 16 8.29 -11.15 8.39
C ALA A 16 7.18 -12.21 8.61
N SER A 17 6.88 -12.99 7.57
CA SER A 17 6.66 -14.43 7.74
C SER A 17 7.73 -15.14 6.92
N PRO A 18 8.60 -15.96 7.54
CA PRO A 18 9.63 -16.70 6.80
C PRO A 18 8.98 -17.52 5.69
N GLY A 19 9.44 -17.36 4.45
CA GLY A 19 8.99 -18.16 3.29
C GLY A 19 7.91 -17.55 2.38
N SER A 20 7.48 -16.30 2.58
CA SER A 20 6.60 -15.62 1.61
C SER A 20 7.41 -14.92 0.51
N PRO A 21 7.07 -15.08 -0.79
CA PRO A 21 7.80 -14.42 -1.87
C PRO A 21 7.68 -12.88 -1.78
N PRO A 22 8.69 -12.12 -2.25
CA PRO A 22 8.79 -10.66 -2.09
C PRO A 22 7.81 -9.85 -2.95
N GLY A 23 6.78 -10.48 -3.52
CA GLY A 23 5.79 -9.83 -4.38
C GLY A 23 4.50 -9.43 -3.65
N PRO A 24 3.60 -8.69 -4.32
CA PRO A 24 2.25 -8.50 -3.81
C PRO A 24 1.61 -9.86 -3.55
N ARG A 25 1.14 -10.08 -2.30
CA ARG A 25 0.51 -11.36 -1.90
C ARG A 25 -0.76 -11.65 -2.70
N LEU A 26 -1.33 -10.61 -3.30
CA LEU A 26 -2.56 -10.65 -4.09
C LEU A 26 -2.20 -10.27 -5.53
N ALA A 27 -2.40 -11.19 -6.48
CA ALA A 27 -2.36 -10.78 -7.89
C ALA A 27 -3.61 -9.94 -8.16
N TRP A 28 -3.43 -8.75 -8.72
CA TRP A 28 -4.53 -7.83 -9.05
C TRP A 28 -4.90 -7.97 -10.52
N THR A 29 -6.13 -7.61 -10.90
CA THR A 29 -6.49 -7.57 -12.32
C THR A 29 -5.72 -6.46 -13.04
N SER A 30 -5.29 -6.72 -14.29
CA SER A 30 -4.66 -5.70 -15.15
C SER A 30 -5.58 -4.50 -15.41
N HIS A 31 -6.88 -4.70 -15.25
CA HIS A 31 -7.88 -3.65 -15.32
C HIS A 31 -8.10 -3.07 -13.92
N SER A 32 -7.75 -1.79 -13.76
CA SER A 32 -8.08 -0.98 -12.59
C SER A 32 -8.81 0.28 -13.05
N ILE A 33 -9.88 0.66 -12.37
CA ILE A 33 -10.65 1.87 -12.66
C ILE A 33 -10.14 2.97 -11.72
N GLN A 34 -9.71 4.10 -12.28
CA GLN A 34 -9.38 5.25 -11.45
C GLN A 34 -10.67 5.86 -10.88
N ILE A 35 -10.70 6.05 -9.56
CA ILE A 35 -11.86 6.58 -8.85
C ILE A 35 -11.60 7.98 -8.28
N ASP A 36 -10.35 8.33 -8.00
CA ASP A 36 -9.99 9.65 -7.49
C ASP A 36 -8.52 10.00 -7.79
N THR A 37 -8.21 11.29 -7.77
CA THR A 37 -6.85 11.85 -7.86
C THR A 37 -6.64 12.85 -6.74
N GLY A 38 -5.64 12.60 -5.91
CA GLY A 38 -5.23 13.52 -4.86
C GLY A 38 -3.87 14.16 -5.13
N ARG A 39 -3.50 15.12 -4.29
CA ARG A 39 -2.18 15.79 -4.31
C ARG A 39 -1.00 14.81 -4.29
N TYR A 40 -1.20 13.66 -3.68
CA TYR A 40 -0.15 12.73 -3.29
C TYR A 40 -0.20 11.40 -4.05
N GLY A 41 -1.13 11.27 -4.99
CA GLY A 41 -1.32 10.01 -5.69
C GLY A 41 -2.70 9.82 -6.29
N ILE A 42 -2.90 8.62 -6.82
CA ILE A 42 -4.13 8.24 -7.53
C ILE A 42 -4.79 7.11 -6.76
N VAL A 43 -6.12 7.16 -6.64
CA VAL A 43 -6.91 6.09 -6.07
C VAL A 43 -7.55 5.30 -7.20
N VAL A 44 -7.33 3.99 -7.21
CA VAL A 44 -7.93 3.08 -8.18
C VAL A 44 -8.72 1.98 -7.48
N GLN A 45 -9.79 1.53 -8.09
CA GLN A 45 -10.51 0.31 -7.70
C GLN A 45 -10.06 -0.85 -8.61
N THR A 46 -9.88 -2.02 -8.03
CA THR A 46 -9.52 -3.24 -8.77
C THR A 46 -10.08 -4.48 -8.07
N VAL A 47 -9.95 -5.64 -8.69
CA VAL A 47 -10.40 -6.92 -8.15
C VAL A 47 -9.19 -7.80 -7.87
N ILE A 48 -9.23 -8.52 -6.74
CA ILE A 48 -8.24 -9.56 -6.44
C ILE A 48 -8.42 -10.70 -7.44
N LYS A 49 -7.36 -11.08 -8.15
CA LYS A 49 -7.36 -12.13 -9.17
C LYS A 49 -7.08 -13.52 -8.60
N SER A 50 -6.24 -13.63 -7.57
CA SER A 50 -5.79 -14.93 -7.04
C SER A 50 -5.78 -14.99 -5.51
N GLY A 51 -5.74 -16.21 -4.98
CA GLY A 51 -5.78 -16.49 -3.55
C GLY A 51 -7.20 -16.59 -2.99
N GLU A 52 -7.30 -16.75 -1.68
CA GLU A 52 -8.58 -16.96 -0.96
C GLU A 52 -9.57 -15.80 -1.11
N LYS A 53 -9.09 -14.61 -1.47
CA LYS A 53 -9.91 -13.40 -1.63
C LYS A 53 -10.21 -13.05 -3.09
N ALA A 54 -9.94 -13.96 -4.02
CA ALA A 54 -10.22 -13.74 -5.44
C ALA A 54 -11.69 -13.32 -5.67
N GLY A 55 -11.91 -12.37 -6.59
CA GLY A 55 -13.22 -11.77 -6.85
C GLY A 55 -13.59 -10.60 -5.93
N THR A 56 -12.85 -10.36 -4.84
CA THR A 56 -13.12 -9.22 -3.93
C THR A 56 -12.64 -7.91 -4.54
N LYS A 57 -13.49 -6.88 -4.49
CA LYS A 57 -13.13 -5.50 -4.87
C LYS A 57 -12.29 -4.85 -3.78
N VAL A 58 -11.21 -4.19 -4.19
CA VAL A 58 -10.36 -3.38 -3.32
C VAL A 58 -10.17 -2.00 -3.91
N VAL A 59 -9.77 -1.08 -3.04
CA VAL A 59 -9.29 0.24 -3.42
C VAL A 59 -7.79 0.32 -3.14
N ILE A 60 -7.02 0.80 -4.10
CA ILE A 60 -5.58 0.98 -4.01
C ILE A 60 -5.26 2.47 -4.13
N LYS A 61 -4.68 3.05 -3.08
CA LYS A 61 -4.07 4.38 -3.10
C LYS A 61 -2.62 4.22 -3.58
N LYS A 62 -2.36 4.63 -4.82
CA LYS A 62 -1.03 4.67 -5.44
C LYS A 62 -0.35 5.97 -5.05
N ILE A 63 0.63 5.90 -4.17
CA ILE A 63 1.44 7.02 -3.72
C ILE A 63 2.62 7.18 -4.67
N LEU A 64 2.74 8.38 -5.24
CA LEU A 64 3.81 8.74 -6.17
C LEU A 64 4.92 9.47 -5.41
N SER A 65 6.17 9.08 -5.66
CA SER A 65 7.38 9.70 -5.11
C SER A 65 7.32 10.00 -3.60
N PRO A 66 6.94 9.02 -2.75
CA PRO A 66 6.74 9.24 -1.30
C PRO A 66 7.95 9.77 -0.54
N PHE A 67 9.16 9.68 -1.11
CA PHE A 67 10.42 10.10 -0.50
C PHE A 67 11.07 11.32 -1.13
N GLU A 68 10.41 11.98 -2.08
CA GLU A 68 10.90 13.23 -2.67
C GLU A 68 10.96 14.35 -1.62
N ASN A 69 9.99 14.39 -0.71
CA ASN A 69 9.89 15.39 0.34
C ASN A 69 9.80 14.74 1.72
N GLU A 70 10.73 15.07 2.61
CA GLU A 70 10.81 14.50 3.96
C GLU A 70 9.58 14.77 4.83
N ALA A 71 8.99 15.97 4.72
CA ALA A 71 7.76 16.29 5.43
C ALA A 71 6.62 15.40 4.93
N TYR A 72 6.55 15.17 3.62
CA TYR A 72 5.55 14.30 3.02
C TYR A 72 5.75 12.83 3.45
N SER A 73 6.98 12.32 3.42
CA SER A 73 7.28 10.96 3.91
C SER A 73 6.88 10.78 5.37
N THR A 74 7.17 11.76 6.22
CA THR A 74 6.81 11.73 7.64
C THR A 74 5.29 11.67 7.84
N LEU A 75 4.54 12.45 7.06
CA LEU A 75 3.08 12.43 7.09
C LEU A 75 2.52 11.07 6.64
N LEU A 76 3.05 10.51 5.55
CA LEU A 76 2.62 9.21 5.02
C LEU A 76 2.85 8.09 6.04
N VAL A 77 4.02 8.06 6.69
CA VAL A 77 4.32 7.07 7.74
C VAL A 77 3.34 7.19 8.89
N ARG A 78 3.06 8.41 9.35
CA ARG A 78 2.10 8.66 10.43
C ARG A 78 0.68 8.24 10.02
N GLU A 79 0.24 8.56 8.82
CA GLU A 79 -1.07 8.15 8.28
C GLU A 79 -1.22 6.62 8.32
N ILE A 80 -0.21 5.88 7.81
CA ILE A 80 -0.22 4.41 7.83
C ILE A 80 -0.24 3.87 9.27
N GLN A 81 0.56 4.42 10.18
CA GLN A 81 0.62 3.99 11.57
C GLN A 81 -0.70 4.22 12.30
N ILE A 82 -1.29 5.40 12.14
CA ILE A 82 -2.59 5.75 12.72
C ILE A 82 -3.65 4.78 12.20
N LEU A 83 -3.78 4.63 10.88
CA LEU A 83 -4.79 3.75 10.27
C LEU A 83 -4.66 2.28 10.70
N ARG A 84 -3.44 1.80 10.96
CA ARG A 84 -3.22 0.44 11.48
C ARG A 84 -3.58 0.28 12.95
N SER A 85 -3.38 1.33 13.75
CA SER A 85 -3.70 1.32 15.17
C SER A 85 -5.20 1.45 15.43
N LEU A 86 -5.93 2.12 14.52
CA LEU A 86 -7.38 2.31 14.61
C LEU A 86 -8.12 1.00 14.29
N LYS A 87 -8.81 0.45 15.30
CA LYS A 87 -9.62 -0.78 15.18
C LYS A 87 -11.09 -0.46 15.40
N HIS A 88 -11.72 0.13 14.39
CA HIS A 88 -13.14 0.49 14.44
C HIS A 88 -13.76 0.36 13.04
N GLU A 89 -15.04 -0.01 12.96
CA GLU A 89 -15.76 -0.23 11.69
C GLU A 89 -15.81 1.02 10.79
N ASN A 90 -15.85 2.21 11.40
CA ASN A 90 -15.91 3.48 10.68
C ASN A 90 -14.56 3.91 10.07
N PHE A 91 -13.45 3.31 10.49
CA PHE A 91 -12.13 3.63 9.95
C PHE A 91 -11.69 2.57 8.91
N PRO A 92 -11.12 2.99 7.78
CA PRO A 92 -10.69 2.07 6.75
C PRO A 92 -9.52 1.23 7.25
N LYS A 93 -9.66 -0.10 7.15
CA LYS A 93 -8.60 -1.04 7.50
C LYS A 93 -7.62 -1.18 6.34
N ILE A 94 -6.33 -1.05 6.61
CA ILE A 94 -5.29 -1.35 5.62
C ILE A 94 -5.20 -2.87 5.45
N ILE A 95 -5.31 -3.35 4.22
CA ILE A 95 -5.10 -4.77 3.85
C ILE A 95 -3.60 -5.03 3.70
N GLU A 96 -2.94 -4.27 2.83
CA GLU A 96 -1.49 -4.37 2.61
C GLU A 96 -0.89 -3.02 2.20
N VAL A 97 0.40 -2.88 2.47
CA VAL A 97 1.26 -1.79 1.97
C VAL A 97 2.41 -2.46 1.26
N TYR A 98 2.68 -2.12 0.01
CA TYR A 98 3.71 -2.78 -0.80
C TYR A 98 4.28 -1.84 -1.86
N THR A 99 5.48 -2.17 -2.35
CA THR A 99 6.01 -1.64 -3.61
C THR A 99 5.86 -2.72 -4.69
N PRO A 100 5.57 -2.38 -5.95
CA PRO A 100 5.22 -3.36 -6.98
C PRO A 100 6.34 -4.35 -7.31
N ASN A 101 7.58 -3.87 -7.25
CA ASN A 101 8.77 -4.58 -7.70
C ASN A 101 9.66 -5.03 -6.52
N GLY A 102 9.28 -4.70 -5.28
CA GLY A 102 9.93 -5.20 -4.06
C GLY A 102 11.33 -4.65 -3.75
N GLY A 103 11.93 -3.86 -4.64
CA GLY A 103 13.29 -3.33 -4.50
C GLY A 103 13.39 -1.92 -3.86
N PRO A 104 14.52 -1.59 -3.22
CA PRO A 104 14.94 -0.22 -2.85
C PRO A 104 14.85 0.81 -3.97
N GLU A 105 15.08 0.38 -5.19
CA GLU A 105 15.02 1.17 -6.41
C GLU A 105 13.59 1.55 -6.82
N ASP A 106 12.56 0.89 -6.29
CA ASP A 106 11.16 1.07 -6.70
C ASP A 106 10.30 1.83 -5.68
N PHE A 107 10.96 2.48 -4.72
CA PHE A 107 10.28 3.27 -3.68
C PHE A 107 9.60 4.54 -4.19
N ASP A 108 9.73 4.86 -5.47
CA ASP A 108 8.95 5.90 -6.13
C ASP A 108 7.46 5.56 -6.22
N ASN A 109 7.08 4.30 -5.98
CA ASN A 109 5.69 3.86 -6.07
C ASN A 109 5.31 3.00 -4.86
N VAL A 110 4.70 3.61 -3.85
CA VAL A 110 4.11 2.87 -2.71
C VAL A 110 2.62 2.68 -2.96
N ARG A 111 2.11 1.47 -2.71
CA ARG A 111 0.68 1.16 -2.83
C ARG A 111 0.12 0.75 -1.49
N ILE A 112 -1.04 1.32 -1.15
CA ILE A 112 -1.79 0.97 0.05
C ILE A 112 -3.15 0.46 -0.40
N SER A 113 -3.51 -0.76 -0.01
CA SER A 113 -4.80 -1.36 -0.36
C SER A 113 -5.78 -1.37 0.81
N PHE A 114 -7.05 -1.18 0.48
CA PHE A 114 -8.18 -1.10 1.39
C PHE A 114 -9.34 -1.93 0.85
N PRO A 115 -10.24 -2.43 1.72
CA PRO A 115 -11.50 -3.02 1.29
C PRO A 115 -12.30 -1.97 0.53
N SER A 116 -12.91 -2.35 -0.60
CA SER A 116 -13.93 -1.51 -1.19
C SER A 116 -15.19 -1.60 -0.34
N LYS A 117 -15.81 -0.46 0.00
CA LYS A 117 -17.20 -0.45 0.44
C LYS A 117 -18.08 -0.74 -0.79
N GLU A 118 -19.18 -1.47 -0.59
CA GLU A 118 -20.17 -1.75 -1.63
C GLU A 118 -20.97 -0.50 -2.01
#